data_AF-A0A925D4W4-F1
#
_entry.id   AF-A0A925D4W4-F1
#
_cell.length_a   1.000
_cell.length_b   1.000
_cell.length_c   1.000
_cell.angle_alpha   90.00
_cell.angle_beta   90.00
_cell.angle_gamma   90.00
#
_symmetry.space_group_name_H-M   'P 1'
#
loop_
_entity.id
_entity.type
_entity.pdbx_description
1 polymer ?
#
loop_
_entity_poly.entity_id
_entity_poly.type
_entity_poly.pdbx_seq_one_letter_code
_entity_poly.pdbx_strand_id
1 'polypeptide(L)'
;MSNTPGENAVRCSDCGALLKRGEDKCWLCRRTSQAKDAPSSPLAVVERKTAGQFSLATAFLIITLIAVCLGTLRLAPGVGVLLMIVAAPALIRTCVVGVKEKRGGHSLSIGEKLLAFLASSAIIILVGVAGFIAFQIACWGSCAAVAGIQQKEGENAMLIGIGAGCFAGVGTIIWLIWKTWPRWKKSSVATPDHDTEITELLSRLRG
;
A
#
# COMPACT_ATOMS: atom_id res chain seq x y z
N MET A 1 -30.16 39.51 -13.80
CA MET A 1 -28.98 39.35 -14.68
C MET A 1 -27.87 38.68 -13.89
N SER A 2 -27.82 37.34 -13.92
CA SER A 2 -26.81 36.52 -13.27
C SER A 2 -25.68 36.25 -14.27
N ASN A 3 -24.53 36.88 -14.07
CA ASN A 3 -23.32 36.59 -14.84
C ASN A 3 -22.85 35.18 -14.50
N THR A 4 -22.80 34.30 -15.50
CA THR A 4 -22.26 32.95 -15.41
C THR A 4 -20.74 33.05 -15.52
N PRO A 5 -19.95 32.82 -14.45
CA PRO A 5 -18.49 32.73 -14.55
C PRO A 5 -18.11 31.35 -15.09
N GLY A 6 -18.46 31.11 -16.34
CA GLY A 6 -17.93 30.00 -17.13
C GLY A 6 -16.62 30.43 -17.77
N GLU A 7 -15.78 29.43 -18.10
CA GLU A 7 -14.78 29.56 -19.16
C GLU A 7 -13.40 30.13 -18.77
N ASN A 8 -12.75 29.58 -17.73
CA ASN A 8 -11.27 29.46 -17.67
C ASN A 8 -10.81 28.58 -16.48
N ALA A 9 -11.48 27.44 -16.24
CA ALA A 9 -11.06 26.52 -15.20
C ALA A 9 -9.89 25.65 -15.70
N VAL A 10 -8.73 25.80 -15.08
CA VAL A 10 -7.53 25.01 -15.40
C VAL A 10 -7.64 23.66 -14.70
N ARG A 11 -7.42 22.56 -15.41
CA ARG A 11 -7.34 21.24 -14.78
C ARG A 11 -5.91 20.93 -14.37
N CYS A 12 -5.75 20.32 -13.20
CA CYS A 12 -4.48 19.78 -12.75
C CYS A 12 -3.98 18.74 -13.77
N SER A 13 -2.75 18.92 -14.28
CA SER A 13 -2.12 17.96 -15.18
C SER A 13 -1.89 16.59 -14.55
N ASP A 14 -1.79 16.52 -13.21
CA ASP A 14 -1.51 15.27 -12.49
C ASP A 14 -2.76 14.45 -12.15
N CYS A 15 -3.82 15.11 -11.65
CA CYS A 15 -5.00 14.42 -11.12
C CYS A 15 -6.31 14.78 -11.85
N GLY A 16 -6.28 15.74 -12.78
CA GLY A 16 -7.45 16.18 -13.53
C GLY A 16 -8.47 17.03 -12.76
N ALA A 17 -8.24 17.29 -11.47
CA ALA A 17 -9.11 18.15 -10.67
C ALA A 17 -9.13 19.59 -11.22
N LEU A 18 -10.27 20.25 -11.15
CA LEU A 18 -10.41 21.67 -11.50
C LEU A 18 -9.73 22.52 -10.43
N LEU A 19 -8.77 23.36 -10.83
CA LEU A 19 -8.15 24.38 -9.99
C LEU A 19 -8.86 25.71 -10.19
N LYS A 20 -8.99 26.45 -9.10
CA LYS A 20 -9.40 27.85 -9.15
C LYS A 20 -8.24 28.68 -9.69
N ARG A 21 -8.52 29.69 -10.52
CA ARG A 21 -7.48 30.62 -11.01
C ARG A 21 -6.78 31.27 -9.81
N GLY A 22 -5.46 31.21 -9.80
CA GLY A 22 -4.63 31.75 -8.71
C GLY A 22 -4.37 30.79 -7.55
N GLU A 23 -4.84 29.54 -7.61
CA GLU A 23 -4.36 28.51 -6.69
C GLU A 23 -3.11 27.83 -7.24
N ASP A 24 -1.99 28.04 -6.57
CA ASP A 24 -0.71 27.48 -6.98
C ASP A 24 -0.62 25.99 -6.70
N LYS A 25 -1.52 25.45 -5.85
CA LYS A 25 -1.54 24.07 -5.38
C LYS A 25 -2.89 23.42 -5.67
N CYS A 26 -2.86 22.24 -6.25
CA CYS A 26 -4.09 21.45 -6.44
C CYS A 26 -4.67 21.01 -5.10
N TRP A 27 -5.94 21.31 -4.83
CA TRP A 27 -6.62 20.94 -3.60
C TRP A 27 -6.69 19.42 -3.35
N LEU A 28 -6.68 18.62 -4.43
CA LEU A 28 -6.78 17.16 -4.35
C LEU A 28 -5.42 16.47 -4.17
N CYS A 29 -4.45 16.77 -5.04
CA CYS A 29 -3.14 16.11 -5.03
C CYS A 29 -2.04 16.90 -4.31
N ARG A 30 -2.33 18.14 -3.88
CA ARG A 30 -1.43 19.07 -3.18
C ARG A 30 -0.13 19.43 -3.91
N ARG A 31 -0.01 19.09 -5.19
CA ARG A 31 1.14 19.51 -6.03
C ARG A 31 0.99 20.94 -6.49
N THR A 32 2.13 21.62 -6.57
CA THR A 32 2.24 22.94 -7.14
C THR A 32 2.13 22.88 -8.67
N SER A 33 1.17 23.57 -9.27
CA SER A 33 1.13 23.73 -10.71
C SER A 33 2.23 24.71 -11.13
N GLN A 34 3.40 24.21 -11.54
CA GLN A 34 4.41 25.05 -12.18
C GLN A 34 3.89 25.45 -13.57
N ALA A 35 3.05 26.48 -13.62
CA ALA A 35 2.91 27.33 -14.78
C ALA A 35 3.97 28.43 -14.65
N LYS A 36 5.24 28.06 -14.81
CA LYS A 36 6.31 29.06 -14.94
C LYS A 36 6.64 29.13 -16.42
N ASP A 37 6.30 30.26 -17.01
CA ASP A 37 6.54 30.63 -18.40
C ASP A 37 8.01 30.40 -18.78
N ALA A 38 8.32 29.20 -19.26
CA ALA A 38 9.63 28.89 -19.81
C ALA A 38 9.57 29.18 -21.32
N PRO A 39 10.44 30.05 -21.85
CA PRO A 39 10.48 30.37 -23.27
C PRO A 39 10.74 29.10 -24.09
N SER A 40 9.98 29.01 -25.17
CA SER A 40 9.85 27.91 -26.12
C SER A 40 11.21 27.45 -26.67
N SER A 41 11.79 26.41 -26.05
CA SER A 41 12.94 25.71 -26.60
C SER A 41 12.46 24.62 -27.58
N PRO A 42 13.03 24.51 -28.79
CA PRO A 42 12.49 23.67 -29.85
C PRO A 42 12.78 22.18 -29.61
N LEU A 43 11.75 21.36 -29.73
CA LEU A 43 11.81 19.93 -30.08
C LEU A 43 12.70 19.04 -29.19
N ALA A 44 12.42 19.02 -27.88
CA ALA A 44 12.63 17.77 -27.15
C ALA A 44 11.67 16.74 -27.75
N VAL A 45 12.21 15.69 -28.38
CA VAL A 45 11.46 14.50 -28.74
C VAL A 45 10.67 14.10 -27.50
N VAL A 46 9.35 14.32 -27.56
CA VAL A 46 8.42 13.86 -26.54
C VAL A 46 8.52 12.35 -26.62
N GLU A 47 9.43 11.80 -25.85
CA GLU A 47 9.45 10.38 -25.53
C GLU A 47 8.05 10.11 -24.99
N ARG A 48 7.20 9.55 -25.84
CA ARG A 48 5.85 9.16 -25.50
C ARG A 48 6.03 8.04 -24.48
N LYS A 49 6.23 8.42 -23.21
CA LYS A 49 6.09 7.54 -22.06
C LYS A 49 4.76 6.86 -22.29
N THR A 50 4.82 5.58 -22.64
CA THR A 50 3.67 4.70 -22.84
C THR A 50 2.90 4.70 -21.53
N ALA A 51 1.98 5.64 -21.42
CA ALA A 51 1.16 5.88 -20.25
C ALA A 51 0.23 4.69 -20.12
N GLY A 52 0.68 3.66 -19.38
CA GLY A 52 -0.15 2.50 -19.08
C GLY A 52 0.42 1.14 -19.41
N GLN A 53 1.69 0.99 -19.84
CA GLN A 53 2.30 -0.34 -19.81
C GLN A 53 2.45 -0.77 -18.34
N PHE A 54 1.50 -1.60 -17.92
CA PHE A 54 1.66 -2.46 -16.76
C PHE A 54 2.95 -3.25 -16.98
N SER A 55 3.82 -3.26 -15.98
CA SER A 55 5.05 -4.03 -16.09
C SER A 55 4.64 -5.49 -16.29
N LEU A 56 5.18 -6.13 -17.34
CA LEU A 56 4.95 -7.55 -17.64
C LEU A 56 5.19 -8.41 -16.38
N ALA A 57 6.14 -8.00 -15.54
CA ALA A 57 6.40 -8.58 -14.23
C ALA A 57 5.17 -8.62 -13.32
N THR A 58 4.42 -7.52 -13.16
CA THR A 58 3.20 -7.48 -12.35
C THR A 58 2.10 -8.39 -12.92
N ALA A 59 1.96 -8.46 -14.25
CA ALA A 59 1.00 -9.35 -14.87
C ALA A 59 1.35 -10.82 -14.60
N PHE A 60 2.62 -11.19 -14.75
CA PHE A 60 3.12 -12.54 -14.47
C PHE A 60 2.92 -12.95 -13.01
N LEU A 61 3.13 -12.00 -12.09
CA LEU A 61 2.91 -12.18 -10.66
C LEU A 61 1.43 -12.41 -10.31
N ILE A 62 0.53 -11.61 -10.89
CA ILE A 62 -0.91 -11.79 -10.68
C ILE A 62 -1.36 -13.15 -11.22
N ILE A 63 -0.91 -13.54 -12.42
CA ILE A 63 -1.27 -14.82 -13.03
C ILE A 63 -0.76 -16.00 -12.19
N THR A 64 0.51 -15.97 -11.76
CA THR A 64 1.09 -17.03 -10.92
C THR A 64 0.37 -17.13 -9.57
N LEU A 65 0.00 -16.00 -8.96
CA LEU A 65 -0.78 -16.00 -7.73
C LEU A 65 -2.16 -16.62 -7.92
N ILE A 66 -2.88 -16.25 -9.00
CA ILE A 66 -4.18 -16.84 -9.33
C ILE A 66 -4.03 -18.35 -9.55
N ALA A 67 -3.00 -18.79 -10.28
CA ALA A 67 -2.73 -20.20 -10.52
C ALA A 67 -2.46 -20.97 -9.22
N VAL A 68 -1.68 -20.40 -8.30
CA VAL A 68 -1.41 -20.99 -6.98
C VAL A 68 -2.69 -21.04 -6.13
N CYS A 69 -3.52 -19.99 -6.12
CA CYS A 69 -4.80 -19.98 -5.42
C CYS A 69 -5.76 -21.04 -5.97
N LEU A 70 -5.87 -21.18 -7.31
CA LEU A 70 -6.73 -22.19 -7.93
C LEU A 70 -6.20 -23.62 -7.71
N GLY A 71 -4.88 -23.82 -7.77
CA GLY A 71 -4.25 -25.11 -7.48
C GLY A 71 -4.45 -25.55 -6.02
N THR A 72 -4.30 -24.62 -5.08
CA THR A 72 -4.55 -24.88 -3.66
C THR A 72 -6.03 -25.12 -3.37
N LEU A 73 -6.96 -24.37 -3.99
CA LEU A 73 -8.40 -24.63 -3.87
C LEU A 73 -8.79 -26.04 -4.36
N ARG A 74 -8.12 -26.55 -5.39
CA ARG A 74 -8.34 -27.92 -5.92
C ARG A 74 -7.87 -29.02 -4.98
N LEU A 75 -6.74 -28.82 -4.30
CA LEU A 75 -6.16 -29.82 -3.38
C LEU A 75 -6.81 -29.75 -1.99
N ALA A 76 -7.00 -28.55 -1.47
CA ALA A 76 -7.53 -28.29 -0.13
C ALA A 76 -8.25 -26.93 -0.10
N PRO A 77 -9.59 -26.89 -0.24
CA PRO A 77 -10.34 -25.64 -0.36
C PRO A 77 -10.15 -24.70 0.84
N GLY A 78 -9.97 -25.25 2.04
CA GLY A 78 -9.70 -24.44 3.24
C GLY A 78 -8.38 -23.66 3.19
N VAL A 79 -7.32 -24.28 2.63
CA VAL A 79 -6.01 -23.62 2.50
C VAL A 79 -6.07 -22.53 1.44
N GLY A 80 -6.76 -22.77 0.33
CA GLY A 80 -6.92 -21.78 -0.74
C GLY A 80 -7.63 -20.50 -0.29
N VAL A 81 -8.67 -20.62 0.55
CA VAL A 81 -9.39 -19.45 1.11
C VAL A 81 -8.49 -18.64 2.04
N LEU A 82 -7.75 -19.31 2.94
CA LEU A 82 -6.77 -18.64 3.80
C LEU A 82 -5.69 -17.91 2.98
N LEU A 83 -5.19 -18.55 1.93
CA LEU A 83 -4.18 -17.98 1.04
C LEU A 83 -4.72 -16.75 0.30
N MET A 84 -5.98 -16.75 -0.13
CA MET A 84 -6.65 -15.58 -0.73
C MET A 84 -6.78 -14.41 0.25
N ILE A 85 -7.19 -14.67 1.49
CA ILE A 85 -7.35 -13.63 2.53
C ILE A 85 -6.02 -12.94 2.83
N VAL A 86 -4.92 -13.70 2.88
CA VAL A 86 -3.57 -13.15 3.09
C VAL A 86 -3.00 -12.52 1.80
N ALA A 87 -3.31 -13.15 0.67
CA ALA A 87 -3.08 -12.73 -0.71
C ALA A 87 -3.43 -11.26 -0.98
N ALA A 88 -4.70 -10.95 -0.72
CA ALA A 88 -5.33 -9.70 -1.09
C ALA A 88 -4.65 -8.44 -0.51
N PRO A 89 -4.42 -8.30 0.82
CA PRO A 89 -3.82 -7.09 1.38
C PRO A 89 -2.38 -6.87 0.93
N ALA A 90 -1.62 -7.93 0.69
CA ALA A 90 -0.27 -7.84 0.16
C ALA A 90 -0.25 -7.32 -1.28
N LEU A 91 -1.16 -7.83 -2.10
CA LEU A 91 -1.31 -7.41 -3.49
C LEU A 91 -1.77 -5.96 -3.56
N ILE A 92 -2.73 -5.57 -2.72
CA ILE A 92 -3.20 -4.18 -2.58
C ILE A 92 -2.02 -3.26 -2.19
N ARG A 93 -1.23 -3.63 -1.18
CA ARG A 93 -0.08 -2.81 -0.74
C ARG A 93 0.95 -2.65 -1.85
N THR A 94 1.26 -3.72 -2.57
CA THR A 94 2.20 -3.70 -3.70
C THR A 94 1.69 -2.80 -4.82
N CYS A 95 0.39 -2.90 -5.16
CA CYS A 95 -0.25 -2.04 -6.15
C CYS A 95 -0.21 -0.56 -5.73
N VAL A 96 -0.55 -0.24 -4.48
CA VAL A 96 -0.57 1.14 -3.96
C VAL A 96 0.84 1.75 -3.98
N VAL A 97 1.86 1.02 -3.54
CA VAL A 97 3.25 1.48 -3.58
C VAL A 97 3.69 1.69 -5.03
N GLY A 98 3.44 0.72 -5.90
CA GLY A 98 3.77 0.83 -7.33
C GLY A 98 3.12 2.03 -8.02
N VAL A 99 1.86 2.35 -7.70
CA VAL A 99 1.17 3.53 -8.23
C VAL A 99 1.74 4.83 -7.65
N LYS A 100 2.06 4.85 -6.35
CA LYS A 100 2.60 6.04 -5.67
C LYS A 100 3.99 6.40 -6.21
N GLU A 101 4.84 5.40 -6.44
CA GLU A 101 6.17 5.57 -7.03
C GLU A 101 6.11 6.12 -8.46
N LYS A 102 5.20 5.55 -9.27
CA LYS A 102 5.03 5.95 -10.68
C LYS A 102 4.60 7.41 -10.80
N ARG A 103 3.90 7.94 -9.80
CA ARG A 103 3.55 9.37 -9.71
C ARG A 103 4.74 10.24 -9.31
N GLY A 104 5.72 9.72 -8.57
CA GLY A 104 6.86 10.49 -8.06
C GLY A 104 7.96 10.82 -9.08
N GLY A 105 7.85 10.31 -10.32
CA GLY A 105 8.83 10.57 -11.37
C GLY A 105 10.21 9.91 -11.17
N HIS A 106 10.44 9.28 -10.02
CA HIS A 106 11.65 8.52 -9.74
C HIS A 106 11.54 7.12 -10.35
N SER A 107 12.45 6.85 -11.30
CA SER A 107 12.68 5.52 -11.85
C SER A 107 13.36 4.66 -10.79
N LEU A 108 12.60 4.03 -9.91
CA LEU A 108 13.16 3.03 -9.00
C LEU A 108 13.89 1.95 -9.79
N SER A 109 15.12 1.67 -9.36
CA SER A 109 15.93 0.55 -9.83
C SER A 109 15.12 -0.75 -9.72
N ILE A 110 15.28 -1.64 -10.70
CA ILE A 110 14.61 -2.94 -10.76
C ILE A 110 14.88 -3.73 -9.46
N GLY A 111 16.07 -3.56 -8.86
CA GLY A 111 16.45 -4.20 -7.61
C GLY A 111 15.62 -3.77 -6.40
N GLU A 112 15.31 -2.47 -6.24
CA GLU A 112 14.51 -1.98 -5.11
C GLU A 112 13.06 -2.46 -5.17
N LYS A 113 12.50 -2.57 -6.39
CA LYS A 113 11.17 -3.16 -6.59
C LYS A 113 11.15 -4.64 -6.21
N LEU A 114 12.20 -5.37 -6.60
CA LEU A 114 12.31 -6.79 -6.27
C LEU A 114 12.47 -6.98 -4.76
N LEU A 115 13.30 -6.16 -4.11
CA LEU A 115 13.55 -6.23 -2.66
C LEU A 115 12.29 -5.89 -1.85
N ALA A 116 11.53 -4.85 -2.25
CA ALA A 116 10.27 -4.51 -1.60
C ALA A 116 9.22 -5.62 -1.75
N PHE A 117 9.21 -6.29 -2.91
CA PHE A 117 8.35 -7.44 -3.16
C PHE A 117 8.78 -8.66 -2.34
N LEU A 118 10.07 -9.01 -2.33
CA LEU A 118 10.65 -10.10 -1.54
C LEU A 118 10.46 -9.89 -0.04
N ALA A 119 10.64 -8.66 0.45
CA ALA A 119 10.40 -8.34 1.85
C ALA A 119 8.93 -8.54 2.21
N SER A 120 8.00 -8.11 1.36
CA SER A 120 6.56 -8.28 1.60
C SER A 120 6.13 -9.76 1.51
N SER A 121 6.67 -10.51 0.56
CA SER A 121 6.37 -11.94 0.40
C SER A 121 7.01 -12.80 1.50
N ALA A 122 8.21 -12.48 1.96
CA ALA A 122 8.83 -13.15 3.10
C ALA A 122 8.00 -12.99 4.38
N ILE A 123 7.43 -11.79 4.63
CA ILE A 123 6.54 -11.55 5.77
C ILE A 123 5.28 -12.43 5.66
N ILE A 124 4.69 -12.53 4.47
CA ILE A 124 3.51 -13.38 4.25
C ILE A 124 3.81 -14.85 4.49
N ILE A 125 4.94 -15.34 3.96
CA ILE A 125 5.38 -16.73 4.14
C ILE A 125 5.58 -17.00 5.63
N LEU A 126 6.25 -16.10 6.35
CA LEU A 126 6.48 -16.23 7.79
C LEU A 126 5.16 -16.30 8.58
N VAL A 127 4.19 -15.43 8.25
CA VAL A 127 2.86 -15.43 8.88
C VAL A 127 2.09 -16.70 8.54
N GLY A 128 2.17 -17.17 7.29
CA GLY A 128 1.55 -18.42 6.84
C GLY A 128 2.11 -19.64 7.58
N VAL A 129 3.43 -19.72 7.73
CA VAL A 129 4.10 -20.79 8.49
C VAL A 129 3.71 -20.74 9.96
N ALA A 130 3.71 -19.56 10.58
CA ALA A 130 3.29 -19.39 11.97
C ALA A 130 1.83 -19.81 12.17
N GLY A 131 0.93 -19.42 11.25
CA GLY A 131 -0.48 -19.82 11.27
C GLY A 131 -0.66 -21.33 11.10
N PHE A 132 0.11 -21.96 10.21
CA PHE A 132 0.07 -23.41 10.02
C PHE A 132 0.51 -24.17 11.27
N ILE A 133 1.60 -23.73 11.91
CA ILE A 133 2.07 -24.31 13.17
C ILE A 133 1.01 -24.16 14.26
N ALA A 134 0.42 -22.97 14.40
CA ALA A 134 -0.65 -22.73 15.38
C ALA A 134 -1.88 -23.62 15.11
N PHE A 135 -2.26 -23.80 13.85
CA PHE A 135 -3.36 -24.68 13.47
C PHE A 135 -3.05 -26.15 13.80
N GLN A 136 -1.84 -26.63 13.52
CA GLN A 136 -1.45 -27.99 13.87
C GLN A 136 -1.50 -28.21 15.39
N ILE A 137 -0.99 -27.25 16.18
CA ILE A 137 -1.06 -27.32 17.65
C ILE A 137 -2.52 -27.35 18.12
N ALA A 138 -3.39 -26.49 17.56
CA ALA A 138 -4.80 -26.46 17.91
C ALA A 138 -5.53 -27.75 17.53
N CYS A 139 -5.26 -28.27 16.33
CA CYS A 139 -5.87 -29.48 15.80
C CYS A 139 -5.45 -30.71 16.60
N TRP A 140 -4.13 -30.89 16.80
CA TRP A 140 -3.60 -32.00 17.61
C TRP A 140 -4.02 -31.88 19.08
N GLY A 141 -4.01 -30.67 19.64
CA GLY A 141 -4.48 -30.39 21.00
C GLY A 141 -5.96 -30.74 21.17
N SER A 142 -6.80 -30.43 20.18
CA SER A 142 -8.22 -30.78 20.21
C SER A 142 -8.46 -32.28 20.09
N CYS A 143 -7.73 -32.99 19.21
CA CYS A 143 -7.83 -34.44 19.08
C CYS A 143 -7.35 -35.17 20.35
N ALA A 144 -6.24 -34.70 20.94
CA ALA A 144 -5.72 -35.25 22.19
C ALA A 144 -6.66 -34.98 23.37
N ALA A 145 -7.28 -33.79 23.42
CA ALA A 145 -8.31 -33.48 24.40
C ALA A 145 -9.52 -34.42 24.24
N VAL A 146 -10.05 -34.61 23.03
CA VAL A 146 -11.18 -35.54 22.79
C VAL A 146 -10.84 -36.98 23.18
N ALA A 147 -9.62 -37.45 22.90
CA ALA A 147 -9.15 -38.76 23.35
C ALA A 147 -9.06 -38.86 24.89
N GLY A 148 -8.74 -37.76 25.58
CA GLY A 148 -8.67 -37.70 27.05
C GLY A 148 -10.03 -37.57 27.75
N ILE A 149 -11.06 -37.02 27.10
CA ILE A 149 -12.39 -36.77 27.69
C ILE A 149 -13.19 -38.07 27.97
N GLN A 150 -12.73 -39.24 27.52
CA GLN A 150 -13.29 -40.52 28.00
C GLN A 150 -13.12 -40.70 29.53
N GLN A 151 -12.24 -39.93 30.16
CA GLN A 151 -12.18 -39.76 31.61
C GLN A 151 -13.10 -38.60 32.03
N LYS A 152 -14.34 -38.95 32.41
CA LYS A 152 -15.46 -38.10 32.87
C LYS A 152 -15.06 -36.70 33.44
N GLU A 153 -15.81 -35.69 32.98
CA GLU A 153 -15.82 -34.24 33.35
C GLU A 153 -15.06 -33.26 32.42
N GLY A 154 -15.34 -33.30 31.10
CA GLY A 154 -14.60 -32.56 30.06
C GLY A 154 -15.30 -31.39 29.35
N GLU A 155 -16.33 -30.75 29.92
CA GLU A 155 -17.07 -29.68 29.21
C GLU A 155 -16.26 -28.38 29.08
N ASN A 156 -15.36 -28.09 30.02
CA ASN A 156 -14.57 -26.85 30.04
C ASN A 156 -13.31 -26.90 29.14
N ALA A 157 -12.82 -28.10 28.79
CA ALA A 157 -11.55 -28.25 28.08
C ALA A 157 -11.63 -27.74 26.62
N MET A 158 -12.77 -27.95 25.96
CA MET A 158 -12.97 -27.53 24.56
C MET A 158 -13.05 -25.99 24.43
N LEU A 159 -13.71 -25.32 25.38
CA LEU A 159 -13.83 -23.86 25.39
C LEU A 159 -12.46 -23.18 25.60
N ILE A 160 -11.62 -23.73 26.48
CA ILE A 160 -10.28 -23.19 26.75
C ILE A 160 -9.39 -23.29 25.51
N GLY A 161 -9.48 -24.39 24.76
CA GLY A 161 -8.71 -24.59 23.53
C GLY A 161 -9.07 -23.59 22.42
N ILE A 162 -10.37 -23.40 22.17
CA ILE A 162 -10.86 -22.44 21.17
C ILE A 162 -10.51 -21.00 21.59
N GLY A 163 -10.70 -20.68 22.87
CA GLY A 163 -10.36 -19.37 23.42
C GLY A 163 -8.89 -19.03 23.20
N ALA A 164 -7.98 -19.90 23.66
CA ALA A 164 -6.54 -19.66 23.55
C ALA A 164 -6.09 -19.48 22.09
N GLY A 165 -6.62 -20.29 21.16
CA GLY A 165 -6.31 -20.17 19.73
C GLY A 165 -6.78 -18.85 19.13
N CYS A 166 -8.02 -18.43 19.42
CA CYS A 166 -8.57 -17.16 18.96
C CYS A 166 -7.79 -15.96 19.53
N PHE A 167 -7.45 -15.94 20.82
CA PHE A 167 -6.70 -14.84 21.41
C PHE A 167 -5.28 -14.73 20.85
N ALA A 168 -4.60 -15.86 20.64
CA ALA A 168 -3.28 -15.86 20.02
C ALA A 168 -3.32 -15.34 18.57
N GLY A 169 -4.34 -15.76 17.79
CA GLY A 169 -4.54 -15.30 16.42
C GLY A 169 -4.88 -13.80 16.33
N VAL A 170 -5.81 -13.33 17.17
CA VAL A 170 -6.18 -11.91 17.23
C VAL A 170 -5.00 -11.06 17.70
N GLY A 171 -4.24 -11.53 18.70
CA GLY A 171 -3.05 -10.84 19.19
C GLY A 171 -1.97 -10.69 18.12
N THR A 172 -1.71 -11.74 17.33
CA THR A 172 -0.75 -11.68 16.21
C THR A 172 -1.24 -10.76 15.09
N ILE A 173 -2.53 -10.77 14.76
CA ILE A 173 -3.12 -9.84 13.77
C ILE A 173 -2.97 -8.40 14.24
N ILE A 174 -3.36 -8.09 15.49
CA ILE A 174 -3.24 -6.75 16.07
C ILE A 174 -1.77 -6.30 16.09
N TRP A 175 -0.86 -7.17 16.49
CA TRP A 175 0.57 -6.87 16.52
C TRP A 175 1.14 -6.62 15.12
N LEU A 176 0.74 -7.42 14.12
CA LEU A 176 1.13 -7.21 12.72
C LEU A 176 0.58 -5.90 12.18
N ILE A 177 -0.67 -5.53 12.49
CA ILE A 177 -1.25 -4.24 12.08
C ILE A 177 -0.48 -3.09 12.72
N TRP A 178 -0.17 -3.19 14.01
CA TRP A 178 0.62 -2.17 14.71
C TRP A 178 2.03 -2.01 14.13
N LYS A 179 2.69 -3.12 13.80
CA LYS A 179 4.06 -3.13 13.27
C LYS A 179 4.11 -2.71 11.80
N THR A 180 3.13 -3.11 11.01
CA THR A 180 3.03 -2.76 9.58
C THR A 180 2.38 -1.40 9.34
N TRP A 181 1.78 -0.81 10.37
CA TRP A 181 1.29 0.55 10.32
C TRP A 181 2.46 1.46 9.93
N PRO A 182 2.37 2.11 8.75
CA PRO A 182 3.40 3.01 8.32
C PRO A 182 3.51 4.05 9.44
N ARG A 183 4.66 4.12 10.11
CA ARG A 183 4.94 5.26 10.96
C ARG A 183 4.97 6.42 9.98
N TRP A 184 3.84 7.11 9.86
CA TRP A 184 3.74 8.42 9.24
C TRP A 184 4.65 9.29 10.10
N LYS A 185 5.95 9.24 9.82
CA LYS A 185 6.82 10.37 10.10
C LYS A 185 6.08 11.49 9.40
N LYS A 186 5.48 12.38 10.20
CA LYS A 186 5.12 13.71 9.74
C LYS A 186 6.40 14.19 9.10
N SER A 187 6.47 14.10 7.77
CA SER A 187 7.40 14.91 7.02
C SER A 187 6.97 16.29 7.44
N SER A 188 7.71 16.87 8.38
CA SER A 188 7.85 18.30 8.48
C SER A 188 8.21 18.69 7.07
N VAL A 189 7.17 19.01 6.29
CA VAL A 189 7.30 19.78 5.07
C VAL A 189 8.16 20.93 5.55
N ALA A 190 9.43 20.89 5.17
CA ALA A 190 10.25 22.06 5.19
C ALA A 190 9.46 23.01 4.31
N THR A 191 8.62 23.83 4.95
CA THR A 191 8.14 25.06 4.38
C THR A 191 9.41 25.70 3.86
N PRO A 192 9.59 25.84 2.53
CA PRO A 192 10.69 26.63 2.02
C PRO A 192 10.64 27.93 2.79
N ASP A 193 11.77 28.25 3.40
CA ASP A 193 11.99 29.38 4.28
C ASP A 193 11.72 30.66 3.48
N HIS A 194 10.44 31.01 3.37
CA HIS A 194 9.97 32.19 2.66
C HIS A 194 10.47 33.46 3.35
N ASP A 195 10.98 33.32 4.59
CA ASP A 195 11.56 34.41 5.36
C ASP A 195 12.96 34.77 4.83
N THR A 196 13.76 33.81 4.35
CA THR A 196 15.04 34.12 3.69
C THR A 196 14.90 34.96 2.41
N GLU A 197 13.89 34.72 1.59
CA GLU A 197 13.65 35.51 0.36
C GLU A 197 13.17 36.94 0.69
N ILE A 198 12.36 37.11 1.74
CA ILE A 198 11.90 38.43 2.20
C ILE A 198 13.07 39.23 2.79
N THR A 199 13.99 38.57 3.51
CA THR A 199 15.17 39.25 4.07
C THR A 199 16.13 39.72 2.97
N GLU A 200 16.29 38.94 1.89
CA GLU A 200 17.13 39.36 0.75
C GLU A 200 16.51 40.53 -0.02
N LEU A 201 15.19 40.52 -0.24
CA LEU A 201 14.48 41.63 -0.91
C LEU A 201 14.51 42.92 -0.08
N LEU A 202 14.36 42.83 1.24
CA LEU A 202 14.48 43.99 2.13
C LEU A 202 15.91 44.55 2.16
N SER A 203 16.94 43.71 2.01
CA SER A 203 18.33 44.17 1.93
C SER A 203 18.62 44.93 0.64
N ARG A 204 18.03 44.53 -0.49
CA ARG A 204 18.17 45.23 -1.78
C ARG A 204 17.42 46.56 -1.86
N LEU A 205 16.37 46.75 -1.08
CA LEU A 205 15.58 47.98 -1.05
C LEU A 205 16.17 49.07 -0.14
N ARG A 206 17.16 48.74 0.69
CA ARG A 206 17.77 49.68 1.66
C ARG A 206 19.12 50.24 1.20
N GLY A 207 19.68 49.76 0.07
CA GLY A 207 20.90 50.29 -0.55
C GLY A 207 20.57 51.14 -1.77
#